data_AF-A0A645HUF1-F1
#
_entry.id   AF-A0A645HUF1-F1
#
_cell.length_a   1.000
_cell.length_b   1.000
_cell.length_c   1.000
_cell.angle_alpha   90.00
_cell.angle_beta   90.00
_cell.angle_gamma   90.00
#
_symmetry.space_group_name_H-M   'P 1'
#
loop_
_entity.id
_entity.type
_entity.pdbx_description
1 polymer ?
#
loop_
_entity_poly.entity_id
_entity_poly.type
_entity_poly.pdbx_seq_one_letter_code
_entity_poly.pdbx_strand_id
1 'polypeptide(L)'
;MSFLWVKDLAQADVVLAVLAGATQYYASLLMAPPGDSPQAKQTGTMNISMSLFMIFISWRLKSALVLYWVISNIIQMGQTLLTKKLEERHKALNA
;
A
#
# COMPACT_ATOMS: atom_id res chain seq x y z
N MET A 1 14.99 -20.35 -9.32
CA MET A 1 15.58 -19.07 -8.89
C MET A 1 14.80 -18.59 -7.69
N SER A 2 15.38 -18.66 -6.49
CA SER A 2 14.77 -18.14 -5.26
C SER A 2 15.08 -16.65 -5.09
N PHE A 3 14.09 -15.84 -4.73
CA PHE A 3 14.25 -14.39 -4.51
C PHE A 3 13.83 -14.03 -3.08
N LEU A 4 14.75 -13.46 -2.29
CA LEU A 4 14.60 -13.18 -0.85
C LEU A 4 14.21 -14.42 -0.02
N TRP A 5 12.92 -14.76 0.06
CA TRP A 5 12.38 -15.96 0.70
C TRP A 5 11.42 -16.76 -0.22
N VAL A 6 11.10 -16.21 -1.40
CA VAL A 6 10.19 -16.82 -2.38
C VAL A 6 10.95 -17.88 -3.15
N LYS A 7 10.53 -19.14 -3.00
CA LYS A 7 11.13 -20.29 -3.70
C LYS A 7 10.70 -20.39 -5.16
N ASP A 8 9.48 -19.95 -5.47
CA ASP A 8 8.90 -20.00 -6.81
C ASP A 8 8.00 -18.79 -7.07
N LEU A 9 8.44 -17.92 -8.00
CA LEU A 9 7.73 -16.71 -8.40
C LEU A 9 6.47 -16.99 -9.25
N ALA A 10 6.33 -18.21 -9.77
CA ALA A 10 5.17 -18.64 -10.56
C ALA A 10 4.04 -19.23 -9.70
N GLN A 11 4.33 -19.62 -8.46
CA GLN A 11 3.36 -20.13 -7.49
C GLN A 11 2.82 -19.00 -6.59
N ALA A 12 1.66 -19.22 -5.99
CA ALA A 12 1.10 -18.32 -4.98
C ALA A 12 1.89 -18.45 -3.66
N ASP A 13 2.15 -17.32 -3.01
CA ASP A 13 2.89 -17.26 -1.73
C ASP A 13 2.04 -16.51 -0.68
N VAL A 14 1.72 -17.21 0.41
CA VAL A 14 0.84 -16.68 1.47
C VAL A 14 1.51 -15.55 2.24
N VAL A 15 2.82 -15.64 2.49
CA VAL A 15 3.58 -14.59 3.20
C VAL A 15 3.56 -13.31 2.37
N LEU A 16 3.71 -13.45 1.05
CA LEU A 16 3.70 -12.33 0.12
C LEU A 16 2.31 -11.71 -0.04
N ALA A 17 1.25 -12.51 0.00
CA ALA A 17 -0.13 -12.04 -0.01
C ALA A 17 -0.46 -11.19 1.23
N VAL A 18 -0.04 -11.64 2.42
CA VAL A 18 -0.21 -10.87 3.68
C VAL A 18 0.60 -9.57 3.63
N LEU A 19 1.84 -9.63 3.15
CA LEU A 19 2.67 -8.45 2.94
C LEU A 19 1.99 -7.45 1.99
N ALA A 20 1.49 -7.90 0.84
CA ALA A 20 0.80 -7.03 -0.11
C ALA A 20 -0.40 -6.32 0.50
N GLY A 21 -1.22 -7.04 1.28
CA GLY A 21 -2.33 -6.43 2.03
C GLY A 21 -1.88 -5.42 3.06
N ALA A 22 -0.84 -5.74 3.83
CA ALA A 22 -0.28 -4.84 4.83
C ALA A 22 0.28 -3.56 4.20
N THR A 23 1.03 -3.68 3.10
CA THR A 23 1.58 -2.52 2.39
C THR A 23 0.48 -1.70 1.72
N GLN A 24 -0.54 -2.35 1.14
CA GLN A 24 -1.72 -1.67 0.57
C GLN A 24 -2.45 -0.85 1.65
N TYR A 25 -2.65 -1.44 2.82
CA TYR A 25 -3.30 -0.78 3.94
C TYR A 25 -2.49 0.41 4.44
N TYR A 26 -1.17 0.25 4.58
CA TYR A 26 -0.30 1.32 5.05
C TYR A 26 -0.19 2.46 4.03
N ALA A 27 -0.12 2.15 2.73
CA ALA A 27 -0.12 3.13 1.65
C ALA A 27 -1.41 3.95 1.64
N SER A 28 -2.55 3.26 1.78
CA SER A 28 -3.86 3.92 1.78
C SER A 28 -4.12 4.75 3.05
N LEU A 29 -3.55 4.36 4.20
CA LEU A 29 -3.51 5.23 5.39
C LEU A 29 -2.65 6.48 5.17
N LEU A 30 -1.49 6.35 4.54
CA LEU A 30 -0.62 7.48 4.23
C LEU A 30 -1.25 8.48 3.27
N MET A 31 -2.11 8.02 2.37
CA MET A 31 -2.85 8.88 1.43
C MET A 31 -4.17 9.41 2.00
N ALA A 32 -4.65 8.86 3.12
CA ALA A 32 -5.88 9.34 3.74
C ALA A 32 -5.73 10.82 4.15
N PRO A 33 -6.74 11.66 3.86
CA PRO A 33 -6.72 13.06 4.27
C PRO A 33 -6.73 13.16 5.81
N PRO A 34 -5.93 14.08 6.39
CA PRO A 34 -5.96 14.32 7.83
C PRO A 34 -7.28 15.00 8.23
N GLY A 35 -8.00 14.40 9.18
CA GLY A 35 -9.22 14.98 9.76
C GLY A 35 -10.18 13.91 10.28
N ASP A 36 -11.01 14.29 11.26
CA ASP A 36 -12.00 13.40 11.88
C ASP A 36 -13.39 13.53 11.21
N SER A 37 -13.40 13.87 9.92
CA SER A 37 -14.63 14.06 9.16
C SER A 37 -15.32 12.71 8.92
N PRO A 38 -16.67 12.66 8.81
CA PRO A 38 -17.38 11.46 8.41
C PRO A 38 -16.83 10.85 7.10
N GLN A 39 -16.34 11.71 6.19
CA GLN A 39 -15.69 11.30 4.95
C GLN A 39 -14.39 10.53 5.21
N ALA A 40 -13.54 10.97 6.15
CA ALA A 40 -12.30 10.27 6.48
C ALA A 40 -12.56 8.87 7.06
N LYS A 41 -13.61 8.72 7.89
CA LYS A 41 -14.04 7.41 8.42
C LYS A 41 -14.56 6.47 7.33
N GLN A 42 -15.30 7.01 6.37
CA GLN A 42 -15.78 6.26 5.22
C GLN A 42 -14.61 5.80 4.32
N THR A 43 -13.66 6.68 4.03
CA THR A 43 -12.45 6.35 3.26
C THR A 43 -11.60 5.31 3.98
N GLY A 44 -11.40 5.43 5.30
CA GLY A 44 -10.66 4.43 6.09
C GLY A 44 -11.30 3.05 6.04
N THR A 45 -12.62 2.96 6.17
CA THR A 45 -13.36 1.69 6.10
C THR A 45 -13.24 1.06 4.71
N MET A 46 -13.32 1.86 3.65
CA MET A 46 -13.15 1.42 2.27
C MET A 46 -11.72 0.96 1.96
N ASN A 47 -10.71 1.61 2.54
CA ASN A 47 -9.31 1.23 2.39
C ASN A 47 -9.02 -0.12 3.07
N ILE A 48 -9.62 -0.38 4.23
CA ILE A 48 -9.54 -1.68 4.92
C ILE A 48 -10.17 -2.77 4.06
N SER A 49 -11.39 -2.56 3.55
CA SER A 49 -12.07 -3.57 2.74
C SER A 49 -11.31 -3.90 1.45
N MET A 50 -10.75 -2.89 0.78
CA MET A 50 -9.88 -3.08 -0.39
C MET A 50 -8.59 -3.82 -0.06
N SER A 51 -7.98 -3.54 1.10
CA SER A 51 -6.75 -4.23 1.52
C SER A 51 -7.01 -5.71 1.83
N LEU A 52 -8.13 -6.04 2.49
CA LEU A 52 -8.55 -7.41 2.72
C LEU A 52 -8.87 -8.15 1.41
N PHE A 53 -9.53 -7.48 0.48
CA PHE A 53 -9.78 -8.01 -0.86
C PHE A 53 -8.47 -8.28 -1.62
N MET A 54 -7.48 -7.40 -1.50
CA MET A 54 -6.15 -7.56 -2.08
C MET A 54 -5.47 -8.83 -1.56
N ILE A 55 -5.55 -9.11 -0.25
CA ILE A 55 -4.99 -10.33 0.35
C ILE A 55 -5.66 -11.57 -0.25
N PHE A 56 -6.99 -11.57 -0.32
CA PHE A 56 -7.76 -12.68 -0.86
C PHE A 56 -7.42 -12.98 -2.33
N ILE A 57 -7.33 -11.94 -3.16
CA ILE A 57 -6.94 -12.06 -4.56
C ILE A 57 -5.47 -12.50 -4.70
N SER A 58 -4.58 -11.97 -3.85
CA SER A 58 -3.14 -12.28 -3.91
C SER A 58 -2.86 -13.75 -3.64
N TRP A 59 -3.70 -14.43 -2.85
CA TRP A 59 -3.58 -15.86 -2.61
C TRP A 59 -3.96 -16.72 -3.84
N ARG A 60 -4.72 -16.18 -4.79
CA ARG A 60 -5.11 -16.86 -6.04
C ARG A 60 -4.18 -16.56 -7.21
N LEU A 61 -3.31 -15.56 -7.07
CA LEU A 61 -2.45 -15.06 -8.14
C LEU A 61 -0.99 -15.52 -7.99
N LYS A 62 -0.24 -15.40 -9.08
CA LYS A 62 1.20 -15.68 -9.09
C LYS A 62 1.92 -14.69 -8.18
N SER A 63 2.85 -15.16 -7.36
CA SER A 63 3.60 -14.31 -6.43
C SER A 63 4.39 -13.20 -7.12
N ALA A 64 4.81 -13.36 -8.39
CA ALA A 64 5.41 -12.29 -9.18
C ALA A 64 4.50 -11.05 -9.35
N LEU A 65 3.21 -11.25 -9.59
CA LEU A 65 2.24 -10.15 -9.73
C LEU A 65 1.98 -9.48 -8.38
N VAL A 66 1.91 -10.27 -7.31
CA VAL A 66 1.75 -9.76 -5.95
C VAL A 66 2.97 -8.94 -5.52
N LEU A 67 4.18 -9.40 -5.87
CA LEU A 67 5.42 -8.68 -5.60
C LEU A 67 5.49 -7.35 -6.35
N TYR A 68 5.00 -7.31 -7.59
CA TYR A 68 4.85 -6.06 -8.34
C TYR A 68 3.97 -5.05 -7.59
N TRP A 69 2.83 -5.49 -7.04
CA TRP A 69 1.99 -4.60 -6.24
C TRP A 69 2.67 -4.10 -4.97
N VAL A 70 3.39 -4.97 -4.26
CA VAL A 70 4.17 -4.57 -3.06
C VAL A 70 5.15 -3.46 -3.41
N ILE A 71 5.94 -3.64 -4.47
CA ILE A 71 6.94 -2.67 -4.92
C ILE A 71 6.27 -1.35 -5.34
N SER A 72 5.17 -1.45 -6.10
CA SER A 72 4.39 -0.27 -6.53
C SER A 72 3.88 0.53 -5.34
N ASN A 73 3.31 -0.14 -4.32
CA ASN A 73 2.83 0.52 -3.10
C ASN A 73 3.95 1.21 -2.32
N ILE A 74 5.13 0.59 -2.23
CA ILE A 74 6.31 1.20 -1.58
C ILE A 74 6.74 2.47 -2.31
N ILE A 75 6.81 2.43 -3.64
CA ILE A 75 7.17 3.60 -4.45
C ILE A 75 6.13 4.71 -4.25
N GLN A 76 4.84 4.36 -4.29
CA GLN A 76 3.75 5.30 -4.11
C GLN A 76 3.79 5.95 -2.73
N MET A 77 4.06 5.17 -1.67
CA MET A 77 4.29 5.70 -0.32
C MET A 77 5.45 6.69 -0.27
N GLY A 78 6.58 6.37 -0.90
CA GLY A 78 7.73 7.25 -0.99
C GLY A 78 7.39 8.58 -1.69
N GLN A 79 6.64 8.51 -2.79
CA GLN A 79 6.13 9.69 -3.49
C GLN A 79 5.20 10.52 -2.61
N THR A 80 4.22 9.89 -1.94
CA THR A 80 3.28 10.60 -1.05
C THR A 80 4.02 11.32 0.09
N LEU A 81 5.00 10.67 0.72
CA LEU A 81 5.80 11.27 1.78
C LEU A 81 6.62 12.46 1.28
N LEU A 82 7.21 12.34 0.09
CA LEU A 82 7.97 13.43 -0.52
C LEU A 82 7.06 14.63 -0.87
N THR A 83 5.89 14.37 -1.47
CA THR A 83 4.90 15.40 -1.81
C THR A 83 4.41 16.14 -0.57
N LYS A 84 4.04 15.41 0.50
CA LYS A 84 3.63 16.02 1.78
C LYS A 84 4.73 16.92 2.35
N LYS A 85 5.99 16.46 2.32
CA LYS A 85 7.14 17.24 2.79
C LYS A 85 7.41 18.49 1.94
N LEU A 86 7.18 18.41 0.63
CA LEU A 86 7.29 19.55 -0.30
C LEU A 86 6.18 20.59 -0.04
N GLU A 87 4.94 20.15 0.16
CA GLU A 87 3.81 21.02 0.48
C GLU A 87 4.01 21.75 1.80
N GLU A 88 4.49 21.06 2.85
CA GLU A 88 4.83 21.67 4.14
C GLU A 88 5.90 22.76 3.99
N ARG A 89 6.97 22.49 3.22
CA ARG A 89 8.01 23.48 2.91
C ARG A 89 7.47 24.68 2.16
N HIS A 90 6.60 24.44 1.17
CA HIS A 90 5.99 25.52 0.40
C HIS A 90 5.08 26.40 1.26
N LYS A 91 4.32 25.81 2.20
CA LYS A 91 3.54 26.59 3.17
C LYS A 91 4.42 27.39 4.13
N ALA A 92 5.49 26.80 4.67
CA ALA A 92 6.37 27.47 5.62
C ALA A 92 7.15 28.66 5.02
N LEU A 93 7.43 28.63 3.71
CA LEU A 93 8.08 29.74 3.01
C LEU A 93 7.14 30.89 2.64
N ASN A 94 5.82 30.62 2.57
CA ASN A 94 4.80 31.58 2.17
C ASN A 94 3.91 32.05 3.34
N ALA A 95 4.24 31.65 4.58
CA ALA A 95 3.61 32.08 5.82
C ALA A 95 4.50 33.13 6.51
#